data_AF-A0A7U4TH64-F1
#
_entry.id   AF-A0A7U4TH64-F1
#
_cell.length_a   1.000
_cell.length_b   1.000
_cell.length_c   1.000
_cell.angle_alpha   90.00
_cell.angle_beta   90.00
_cell.angle_gamma   90.00
#
_symmetry.space_group_name_H-M   'P 1'
#
loop_
_entity.id
_entity.type
_entity.pdbx_description
1 polymer ?
#
loop_
_entity_poly.entity_id
_entity_poly.type
_entity_poly.pdbx_seq_one_letter_code
_entity_poly.pdbx_strand_id
1 'polypeptide(L)'
;MKDISKINVNGQLIGIIGLKTALEEIAQIKNKYSEKELKQRLFQCLKRKNYIPAKPEIEKSYKEAFWREFKKYLGEPVKEKPTQGIIILGPGCPSCDRLMEEVLQVLNEMKVALSVEHITDPTEIRKYGLLATPALIINGKLKVSGRVPSKGMIKKWIEESLREGSHEKN
;
A
#
# COMPACT_ATOMS: atom_id res chain seq x y z
N MET A 1 -19.22 13.91 1.41
CA MET A 1 -18.53 12.61 1.36
C MET A 1 -17.47 12.57 2.46
N LYS A 2 -17.30 11.47 3.18
CA LYS A 2 -16.18 11.31 4.12
C LYS A 2 -14.91 11.11 3.30
N ASP A 3 -13.90 11.96 3.50
CA ASP A 3 -12.55 11.78 2.94
C ASP A 3 -11.95 10.49 3.54
N ILE A 4 -11.81 9.43 2.74
CA ILE A 4 -11.21 8.16 3.15
C ILE A 4 -10.09 7.84 2.18
N SER A 5 -8.86 7.76 2.69
CA SER A 5 -7.67 7.41 1.92
C SER A 5 -7.05 6.13 2.46
N LYS A 6 -6.60 5.23 1.59
CA LYS A 6 -5.85 4.03 2.01
C LYS A 6 -4.36 4.38 2.11
N ILE A 7 -3.72 3.99 3.21
CA ILE A 7 -2.28 4.15 3.41
C ILE A 7 -1.66 2.82 3.83
N ASN A 8 -0.39 2.61 3.49
CA ASN A 8 0.35 1.44 3.93
C ASN A 8 0.88 1.63 5.37
N VAL A 9 0.42 0.83 6.32
CA VAL A 9 0.97 0.75 7.68
C VAL A 9 1.56 -0.65 7.86
N ASN A 10 2.89 -0.75 7.95
CA ASN A 10 3.62 -2.02 8.06
C ASN A 10 3.21 -3.08 7.01
N GLY A 11 3.09 -2.66 5.76
CA GLY A 11 2.73 -3.55 4.67
C GLY A 11 1.22 -3.76 4.52
N GLN A 12 0.39 -3.30 5.46
CA GLN A 12 -1.06 -3.45 5.35
C GLN A 12 -1.71 -2.15 4.89
N LEU A 13 -2.67 -2.24 3.98
CA LEU A 13 -3.44 -1.08 3.53
C LEU A 13 -4.59 -0.80 4.49
N ILE A 14 -4.51 0.34 5.15
CA ILE A 14 -5.47 0.78 6.16
C ILE A 14 -6.20 2.02 5.64
N GLY A 15 -7.53 2.00 5.72
CA GLY A 15 -8.37 3.17 5.43
C GLY A 15 -8.29 4.20 6.55
N ILE A 16 -7.97 5.44 6.21
CA ILE A 16 -7.82 6.56 7.14
C ILE A 16 -8.81 7.65 6.75
N ILE A 17 -9.62 8.06 7.70
CA ILE A 17 -10.63 9.11 7.57
C ILE A 17 -9.97 10.47 7.81
N GLY A 18 -10.18 11.41 6.89
CA GLY A 18 -9.75 12.80 6.99
C GLY A 18 -8.26 13.02 6.73
N LEU A 19 -7.62 12.11 6.00
CA LEU A 19 -6.20 12.22 5.68
C LEU A 19 -5.90 13.48 4.87
N LYS A 20 -6.61 13.70 3.76
CA LYS A 20 -6.35 14.82 2.85
C LYS A 20 -6.45 16.15 3.58
N THR A 21 -7.51 16.34 4.35
CA THR A 21 -7.71 17.55 5.18
C THR A 21 -6.58 17.74 6.18
N ALA A 22 -6.14 16.67 6.86
CA ALA A 22 -5.04 16.77 7.82
C ALA A 22 -3.71 17.13 7.13
N LEU A 23 -3.43 16.61 5.94
CA LEU A 23 -2.22 16.95 5.18
C LEU A 23 -2.22 18.43 4.75
N GLU A 24 -3.35 18.93 4.26
CA GLU A 24 -3.54 20.34 3.89
C GLU A 24 -3.31 21.28 5.08
N GLU A 25 -3.91 20.99 6.24
CA GLU A 25 -3.73 21.77 7.48
C GLU A 25 -2.26 21.83 7.91
N ILE A 26 -1.57 20.68 7.90
CA ILE A 26 -0.16 20.59 8.30
C ILE A 26 0.75 21.32 7.30
N ALA A 27 0.42 21.29 6.01
CA ALA A 27 1.18 22.00 4.99
C ALA A 27 1.13 23.52 5.16
N GLN A 28 -0.02 24.07 5.57
CA GLN A 28 -0.19 25.51 5.82
C GLN A 28 0.65 26.01 7.00
N ILE A 29 0.90 25.16 8.00
CA ILE A 29 1.65 25.54 9.21
C ILE A 29 3.11 25.04 9.22
N LYS A 30 3.57 24.39 8.15
CA LYS A 30 4.86 23.69 8.12
C LYS A 30 6.07 24.57 8.47
N ASN A 31 6.04 25.85 8.10
CA ASN A 31 7.16 26.78 8.34
C ASN A 31 7.17 27.35 9.77
N LYS A 32 6.14 27.09 10.58
CA LYS A 32 6.00 27.64 11.93
C LYS A 32 6.46 26.70 13.04
N TYR A 33 6.67 25.42 12.72
CA TYR A 33 6.92 24.36 13.69
C TYR A 33 8.04 23.45 13.23
N SER A 34 8.71 22.80 14.18
CA SER A 34 9.69 21.76 13.89
C SER A 34 9.04 20.50 13.31
N GLU A 35 9.82 19.69 12.60
CA GLU A 35 9.36 18.39 12.07
C GLU A 35 8.75 17.50 13.16
N LYS A 36 9.33 17.50 14.37
CA LYS A 36 8.83 16.71 15.51
C LYS A 36 7.43 17.16 15.92
N GLU A 37 7.19 18.47 15.97
CA GLU A 37 5.89 19.04 16.32
C GLU A 37 4.85 18.77 15.22
N LEU A 38 5.22 18.91 13.95
CA LEU A 38 4.33 18.62 12.82
C LEU A 38 3.91 17.14 12.81
N LYS A 39 4.85 16.20 13.00
CA LYS A 39 4.55 14.77 13.11
C LYS A 39 3.56 14.48 14.24
N GLN A 40 3.78 15.08 15.41
CA GLN A 40 2.91 14.86 16.56
C GLN A 40 1.53 15.48 16.32
N ARG A 41 1.43 16.68 15.74
CA ARG A 41 0.15 17.32 15.39
C ARG A 41 -0.62 16.48 14.37
N LEU A 42 0.02 16.06 13.28
CA LEU A 42 -0.59 15.21 12.25
C LEU A 42 -1.16 13.92 12.85
N PHE A 43 -0.37 13.24 13.69
CA PHE A 43 -0.80 12.03 14.37
C PHE A 43 -2.01 12.26 15.27
N GLN A 44 -2.01 13.33 16.08
CA GLN A 44 -3.13 13.63 16.98
C GLN A 44 -4.42 13.98 16.20
N CYS A 45 -4.30 14.75 15.11
CA CYS A 45 -5.44 15.06 14.24
C CYS A 45 -6.11 13.80 13.68
N LEU A 46 -5.30 12.83 13.22
CA LEU A 46 -5.80 11.59 12.63
C LEU A 46 -6.27 10.58 13.67
N LYS A 47 -5.58 10.47 14.82
CA LYS A 47 -5.97 9.59 15.94
C LYS A 47 -7.36 9.94 16.50
N ARG A 48 -7.75 11.21 16.49
CA ARG A 48 -9.10 11.64 16.92
C ARG A 48 -10.23 11.10 16.06
N LYS A 49 -9.96 10.79 14.78
CA LYS A 49 -10.97 10.36 13.80
C LYS A 49 -10.88 8.87 13.46
N ASN A 50 -9.84 8.17 13.92
CA ASN A 50 -9.51 6.81 13.49
C ASN A 50 -9.10 5.95 14.69
N TYR A 51 -9.46 4.67 14.67
CA TYR A 51 -8.94 3.72 15.64
C TYR A 51 -7.46 3.43 15.36
N ILE A 52 -6.59 3.74 16.32
CA ILE A 52 -5.17 3.42 16.30
C ILE A 52 -4.84 2.75 17.64
N PRO A 53 -4.41 1.47 17.65
CA PRO A 53 -4.03 0.79 18.89
C PRO A 53 -2.95 1.57 19.66
N ALA A 54 -3.11 1.70 20.97
CA ALA A 54 -2.19 2.44 21.85
C ALA A 54 -0.86 1.70 22.14
N LYS A 55 -0.54 0.65 21.38
CA LYS A 55 0.70 -0.11 21.51
C LYS A 55 1.85 0.70 20.88
N PRO A 56 2.98 0.94 21.58
CA PRO A 56 4.03 1.85 21.10
C PRO A 56 4.58 1.54 19.71
N GLU A 57 4.77 0.25 19.38
CA GLU A 57 5.29 -0.18 18.09
C GLU A 57 4.28 0.10 16.96
N ILE A 58 2.99 -0.04 17.26
CA ILE A 58 1.91 0.24 16.31
C ILE A 58 1.80 1.75 16.10
N GLU A 59 1.76 2.55 17.17
CA GLU A 59 1.71 4.01 17.04
C GLU A 59 2.88 4.57 16.23
N LYS A 60 4.11 4.06 16.47
CA LYS A 60 5.29 4.42 15.69
C LYS A 60 5.07 4.17 14.20
N SER A 61 4.51 3.02 13.85
CA SER A 61 4.23 2.62 12.47
C SER A 61 3.23 3.54 11.77
N TYR A 62 2.18 3.97 12.49
CA TYR A 62 1.23 4.96 11.98
C TYR A 62 1.86 6.35 11.82
N LYS A 63 2.67 6.80 12.78
CA LYS A 63 3.39 8.09 12.69
C LYS A 63 4.31 8.13 11.47
N GLU A 64 5.05 7.05 11.22
CA GLU A 64 5.89 6.91 10.03
C GLU A 64 5.06 6.92 8.74
N ALA A 65 3.95 6.18 8.72
CA ALA A 65 3.06 6.12 7.55
C ALA A 65 2.45 7.49 7.23
N PHE A 66 1.89 8.18 8.22
CA PHE A 66 1.33 9.53 8.03
C PHE A 66 2.38 10.52 7.56
N TRP A 67 3.60 10.47 8.12
CA TRP A 67 4.67 11.34 7.69
C TRP A 67 5.11 11.07 6.25
N ARG A 68 5.13 9.80 5.82
CA ARG A 68 5.36 9.45 4.41
C ARG A 68 4.29 10.04 3.51
N GLU A 69 3.01 9.93 3.87
CA GLU A 69 1.93 10.52 3.05
C GLU A 69 2.02 12.05 3.00
N PHE A 70 2.46 12.69 4.09
CA PHE A 70 2.75 14.13 4.09
C PHE A 70 3.89 14.52 3.16
N LYS A 71 5.00 13.75 3.16
CA LYS A 71 6.09 13.96 2.22
C LYS A 71 5.65 13.79 0.77
N LYS A 72 4.86 12.76 0.48
CA LYS A 72 4.25 12.56 -0.85
C LYS A 72 3.38 13.75 -1.25
N TYR A 73 2.58 14.26 -0.32
CA TYR A 73 1.75 15.45 -0.54
C TYR A 73 2.59 16.69 -0.88
N LEU A 74 3.77 16.84 -0.27
CA LEU A 74 4.72 17.91 -0.59
C LEU A 74 5.50 17.69 -1.90
N GLY A 75 5.33 16.54 -2.57
CA GLY A 75 6.08 16.16 -3.76
C GLY A 75 7.50 15.67 -3.48
N GLU A 76 7.84 15.36 -2.22
CA GLU A 76 9.15 14.81 -1.87
C GLU A 76 9.26 13.33 -2.29
N PRO A 77 10.44 12.88 -2.76
CA PRO A 77 10.66 11.47 -3.04
C PRO A 77 10.64 10.65 -1.74
N VAL A 78 9.81 9.61 -1.69
CA VAL A 78 9.77 8.69 -0.54
C VAL A 78 9.91 7.25 -1.00
N LYS A 79 10.78 6.48 -0.33
CA LYS A 79 10.86 5.04 -0.52
C LYS A 79 9.57 4.40 0.00
N GLU A 80 8.84 3.70 -0.86
CA GLU A 80 7.65 2.96 -0.44
C GLU A 80 8.06 1.77 0.43
N LYS A 81 7.36 1.57 1.56
CA LYS A 81 7.46 0.28 2.26
C LYS A 81 6.67 -0.73 1.42
N PRO A 82 7.24 -1.90 1.10
CA PRO A 82 6.54 -2.90 0.32
C PRO A 82 5.22 -3.28 1.00
N THR A 83 4.13 -3.24 0.25
CA THR A 83 2.83 -3.75 0.72
C THR A 83 2.93 -5.26 0.83
N GLN A 84 2.55 -5.83 1.98
CA GLN A 84 2.43 -7.27 2.17
C GLN A 84 1.20 -7.75 1.41
N GLY A 85 1.34 -8.79 0.61
CA GLY A 85 0.26 -9.34 -0.20
C GLY A 85 0.40 -9.06 -1.68
N ILE A 86 -0.70 -9.23 -2.41
CA ILE A 86 -0.76 -9.20 -3.86
C ILE A 86 -1.53 -7.97 -4.32
N ILE A 87 -0.94 -7.20 -5.22
CA ILE A 87 -1.57 -6.07 -5.88
C ILE A 87 -1.62 -6.34 -7.38
N ILE A 88 -2.79 -6.16 -7.96
CA ILE A 88 -3.05 -6.22 -9.39
C ILE A 88 -3.35 -4.81 -9.86
N LEU A 89 -2.59 -4.34 -10.84
CA LEU A 89 -2.72 -2.99 -11.40
C LEU A 89 -3.27 -3.09 -12.81
N GLY A 90 -4.41 -2.46 -13.05
CA GLY A 90 -4.98 -2.36 -14.40
C GLY A 90 -6.38 -1.79 -14.41
N PRO A 91 -6.83 -1.19 -15.53
CA PRO A 91 -8.10 -0.47 -15.60
C PRO A 91 -9.36 -1.38 -15.57
N GLY A 92 -9.22 -2.68 -15.28
CA GLY A 92 -10.32 -3.65 -15.34
C GLY A 92 -10.68 -4.11 -16.74
N CYS A 93 -9.67 -4.31 -17.62
CA CYS A 93 -9.89 -4.95 -18.92
C CYS A 93 -9.86 -6.49 -18.79
N PRO A 94 -10.29 -7.26 -19.81
CA PRO A 94 -10.42 -8.72 -19.71
C PRO A 94 -9.13 -9.44 -19.28
N SER A 95 -7.96 -8.89 -19.63
CA SER A 95 -6.67 -9.45 -19.20
C SER A 95 -6.35 -9.17 -17.73
N CYS A 96 -6.82 -8.06 -17.16
CA CYS A 96 -6.70 -7.75 -15.73
C CYS A 96 -7.58 -8.70 -14.91
N ASP A 97 -8.82 -8.90 -15.34
CA ASP A 97 -9.76 -9.79 -14.66
C ASP A 97 -9.28 -11.23 -14.69
N ARG A 98 -8.79 -11.68 -15.86
CA ARG A 98 -8.16 -12.99 -15.97
C ARG A 98 -6.97 -13.14 -15.02
N LEU A 99 -6.08 -12.15 -14.94
CA LEU A 99 -4.96 -12.19 -13.99
C LEU A 99 -5.44 -12.32 -12.55
N MET A 100 -6.51 -11.60 -12.18
CA MET A 100 -7.11 -11.68 -10.85
C MET A 100 -7.68 -13.07 -10.56
N GLU A 101 -8.42 -13.65 -11.49
CA GLU A 101 -8.96 -15.01 -11.36
C GLU A 101 -7.85 -16.05 -11.18
N GLU A 102 -6.81 -15.98 -12.00
CA GLU A 102 -5.67 -16.92 -11.96
C GLU A 102 -4.93 -16.82 -10.61
N VAL A 103 -4.72 -15.62 -10.09
CA VAL A 103 -4.14 -15.39 -8.75
C VAL A 103 -5.02 -15.99 -7.65
N LEU A 104 -6.33 -15.72 -7.67
CA LEU A 104 -7.25 -16.23 -6.67
C LEU A 104 -7.33 -17.77 -6.68
N GLN A 105 -7.33 -18.37 -7.86
CA GLN A 105 -7.30 -19.83 -8.02
C GLN A 105 -6.03 -20.42 -7.43
N VAL A 106 -4.85 -19.85 -7.71
CA VAL A 106 -3.58 -20.31 -7.15
C VAL A 106 -3.57 -20.18 -5.62
N LEU A 107 -4.05 -19.06 -5.06
CA LEU A 107 -4.15 -18.90 -3.61
C LEU A 107 -5.05 -19.95 -2.97
N ASN A 108 -6.18 -20.25 -3.61
CA ASN A 108 -7.12 -21.28 -3.16
C ASN A 108 -6.49 -22.68 -3.22
N GLU A 109 -5.82 -23.03 -4.32
CA GLU A 109 -5.10 -24.30 -4.48
C GLU A 109 -4.00 -24.48 -3.43
N MET A 110 -3.30 -23.40 -3.11
CA MET A 110 -2.23 -23.41 -2.10
C MET A 110 -2.74 -23.31 -0.66
N LYS A 111 -4.03 -23.00 -0.46
CA LYS A 111 -4.64 -22.73 0.86
C LYS A 111 -3.91 -21.62 1.63
N VAL A 112 -3.47 -20.59 0.92
CA VAL A 112 -2.71 -19.47 1.48
C VAL A 112 -3.61 -18.25 1.62
N ALA A 113 -3.63 -17.65 2.81
CA ALA A 113 -4.30 -16.37 3.04
C ALA A 113 -3.33 -15.21 2.77
N LEU A 114 -3.48 -14.57 1.60
CA LEU A 114 -2.83 -13.30 1.27
C LEU A 114 -3.88 -12.27 0.86
N SER A 115 -3.68 -11.02 1.23
CA SER A 115 -4.53 -9.92 0.73
C SER A 115 -4.32 -9.74 -0.76
N VAL A 116 -5.41 -9.67 -1.51
CA VAL A 116 -5.41 -9.35 -2.94
C VAL A 116 -6.14 -8.03 -3.13
N GLU A 117 -5.47 -7.04 -3.72
CA GLU A 117 -6.09 -5.78 -4.09
C GLU A 117 -5.99 -5.55 -5.60
N HIS A 118 -7.09 -5.11 -6.21
CA HIS A 118 -7.14 -4.67 -7.60
C HIS A 118 -7.24 -3.14 -7.62
N ILE A 119 -6.19 -2.48 -8.08
CA ILE A 119 -6.16 -1.03 -8.24
C ILE A 119 -6.49 -0.71 -9.69
N THR A 120 -7.66 -0.11 -9.90
CA THR A 120 -8.19 0.28 -11.20
C THR A 120 -8.06 1.76 -11.49
N ASP A 121 -7.76 2.59 -10.49
CA ASP A 121 -7.59 4.03 -10.65
C ASP A 121 -6.31 4.36 -11.45
N PRO A 122 -6.42 5.00 -12.63
CA PRO A 122 -5.28 5.37 -13.46
C PRO A 122 -4.25 6.25 -12.75
N THR A 123 -4.69 7.09 -11.81
CA THR A 123 -3.82 7.98 -11.02
C THR A 123 -2.95 7.18 -10.07
N GLU A 124 -3.52 6.18 -9.41
CA GLU A 124 -2.78 5.27 -8.53
C GLU A 124 -1.83 4.37 -9.34
N ILE A 125 -2.27 3.85 -10.49
CA ILE A 125 -1.42 3.03 -11.38
C ILE A 125 -0.17 3.79 -11.82
N ARG A 126 -0.30 5.09 -12.19
CA ARG A 126 0.85 5.93 -12.60
C ARG A 126 1.91 6.07 -11.52
N LYS A 127 1.54 6.05 -10.24
CA LYS A 127 2.51 6.15 -9.12
C LYS A 127 3.49 4.98 -9.09
N TYR A 128 3.10 3.82 -9.64
CA TYR A 128 3.97 2.65 -9.74
C TYR A 128 4.97 2.71 -10.91
N GLY A 129 4.92 3.76 -11.75
CA GLY A 129 5.87 3.95 -12.85
C GLY A 129 5.83 2.83 -13.91
N LEU A 130 4.68 2.16 -14.05
CA LEU A 130 4.54 1.04 -14.98
C LEU A 130 4.42 1.51 -16.43
N LEU A 131 5.06 0.76 -17.33
CA LEU A 131 4.97 0.97 -18.77
C LEU A 131 3.72 0.32 -19.38
N ALA A 132 3.25 -0.80 -18.82
CA ALA A 132 2.13 -1.55 -19.34
C ALA A 132 1.34 -2.28 -18.24
N THR A 133 0.03 -2.36 -18.42
CA THR A 133 -0.91 -3.14 -17.59
C THR A 133 -1.51 -4.29 -18.42
N PRO A 134 -1.93 -5.42 -17.82
CA PRO A 134 -2.01 -5.69 -16.38
C PRO A 134 -0.63 -5.90 -15.74
N ALA A 135 -0.50 -5.57 -14.46
CA ALA A 135 0.71 -5.86 -13.69
C ALA A 135 0.40 -6.57 -12.37
N LEU A 136 1.31 -7.46 -11.97
CA LEU A 136 1.24 -8.23 -10.73
C LEU A 136 2.41 -7.84 -9.83
N ILE A 137 2.09 -7.38 -8.63
CA ILE A 137 3.04 -7.06 -7.57
C ILE A 137 2.78 -8.03 -6.40
N ILE A 138 3.83 -8.63 -5.86
CA ILE A 138 3.76 -9.50 -4.69
C ILE A 138 4.76 -9.00 -3.65
N ASN A 139 4.30 -8.74 -2.43
CA ASN A 139 5.09 -8.17 -1.34
C ASN A 139 5.87 -6.91 -1.78
N GLY A 140 5.18 -6.02 -2.50
CA GLY A 140 5.75 -4.78 -3.05
C GLY A 140 6.77 -4.95 -4.17
N LYS A 141 7.05 -6.17 -4.65
CA LYS A 141 7.95 -6.44 -5.77
C LYS A 141 7.14 -6.68 -7.05
N LEU A 142 7.43 -5.92 -8.11
CA LEU A 142 6.86 -6.16 -9.44
C LEU A 142 7.35 -7.51 -9.99
N LYS A 143 6.41 -8.40 -10.30
CA LYS A 143 6.70 -9.72 -10.87
C LYS A 143 6.49 -9.76 -12.39
N VAL A 144 5.45 -9.07 -12.88
CA VAL A 144 5.17 -8.97 -14.32
C VAL A 144 4.34 -7.73 -14.62
N SER A 145 4.52 -7.18 -15.83
CA SER A 145 3.74 -6.07 -16.39
C SER A 145 3.46 -6.31 -17.88
N GLY A 146 2.27 -5.93 -18.34
CA GLY A 146 1.86 -5.95 -19.76
C GLY A 146 1.42 -7.32 -20.31
N ARG A 147 1.31 -8.36 -19.47
CA ARG A 147 0.86 -9.70 -19.88
C ARG A 147 0.29 -10.50 -18.73
N VAL A 148 -0.50 -11.52 -19.06
CA VAL A 148 -1.00 -12.52 -18.10
C VAL A 148 -0.03 -13.72 -18.09
N PRO A 149 0.68 -13.97 -16.97
CA PRO A 149 1.56 -15.14 -16.81
C PRO A 149 0.74 -16.43 -16.65
N SER A 150 1.39 -17.59 -16.76
CA SER A 150 0.74 -18.88 -16.48
C SER A 150 0.57 -19.12 -14.98
N LYS A 151 -0.42 -19.93 -14.60
CA LYS A 151 -0.64 -20.37 -13.21
C LYS A 151 0.62 -20.87 -12.51
N GLY A 152 1.42 -21.70 -13.19
CA GLY A 152 2.65 -22.25 -12.64
C GLY A 152 3.67 -21.18 -12.27
N MET A 153 3.75 -20.11 -13.06
CA MET A 153 4.64 -18.98 -12.78
C MET A 153 4.14 -18.13 -11.60
N ILE A 154 2.82 -17.87 -11.54
CA ILE A 154 2.18 -17.19 -10.40
C ILE A 154 2.45 -17.96 -9.10
N LYS A 155 2.21 -19.28 -9.12
CA LYS A 155 2.46 -20.17 -7.98
C LYS A 155 3.89 -20.09 -7.49
N LYS A 156 4.87 -20.18 -8.41
CA LYS A 156 6.29 -20.08 -8.07
C LYS A 156 6.61 -18.75 -7.37
N TRP A 157 6.10 -17.63 -7.87
CA TRP A 157 6.35 -16.34 -7.24
C TRP A 157 5.72 -16.21 -5.86
N ILE A 158 4.52 -16.76 -5.65
CA ILE A 158 3.88 -16.79 -4.33
C ILE A 158 4.72 -17.65 -3.37
N GLU A 159 5.17 -18.83 -3.78
CA GLU A 159 6.04 -19.70 -2.97
C GLU A 159 7.38 -19.05 -2.61
N GLU A 160 8.00 -18.33 -3.54
CA GLU A 160 9.21 -17.55 -3.27
C GLU A 160 8.93 -16.45 -2.23
N SER A 161 7.85 -15.69 -2.41
CA SER A 161 7.49 -14.60 -1.51
C SER A 161 7.10 -15.07 -0.09
N LEU A 162 6.59 -16.29 0.07
CA LEU A 162 6.33 -16.90 1.38
C LEU A 162 7.62 -17.33 2.08
N ARG A 163 8.60 -17.87 1.33
CA ARG A 163 9.92 -18.25 1.87
C ARG A 163 10.71 -17.02 2.33
N GLU A 164 10.68 -15.94 1.56
CA GLU A 164 11.35 -14.68 1.90
C GLU A 164 10.81 -14.08 3.21
N GLY A 165 9.49 -14.13 3.46
CA GLY A 165 8.88 -13.62 4.70
C GLY A 165 9.19 -14.44 5.96
N SER A 166 9.76 -15.64 5.81
CA SER A 166 10.14 -16.51 6.94
C SER A 166 11.50 -16.12 7.55
N HIS A 167 12.35 -15.43 6.79
CA HIS A 167 13.72 -15.10 7.20
C HIS A 167 13.86 -13.79 8.00
N GLU A 168 12.80 -13.00 8.13
CA GLU A 168 12.83 -11.70 8.83
C GLU A 168 12.38 -11.80 10.31
N LYS A 169 12.23 -13.02 10.84
CA LYS A 169 11.80 -13.33 12.22
C LYS A 169 12.86 -13.99 13.11
N ASN A 170 14.14 -14.00 12.72
CA ASN A 170 15.22 -14.52 13.56
C ASN A 170 16.22 -13.41 13.93
#